data_AF-A0AA42Y1T9-F1
#
_entry.id   AF-A0AA42Y1T9-F1
#
_cell.length_a   1.000
_cell.length_b   1.000
_cell.length_c   1.000
_cell.angle_alpha   90.00
_cell.angle_beta   90.00
_cell.angle_gamma   90.00
#
_symmetry.space_group_name_H-M   'P 1'
#
loop_
_entity.id
_entity.type
_entity.pdbx_description
1 polymer ?
#
loop_
_entity_poly.entity_id
_entity_poly.type
_entity_poly.pdbx_seq_one_letter_code
_entity_poly.pdbx_strand_id
1 'polypeptide(L)'
;MTADPLSPKARAQLAVLDETKRKWDRVRAIVEQVAARRGGMFRGGGGSLTDGVRIQPSSAVLLSQLGRLVIDVMQLLEERGFREFADQLQELAALARRGERAPQSATYRMREIVNHVYTGLGLAEQEVKGGDQQRPPGEEPAEA
;
A
#
# COMPACT_ATOMS: atom_id res chain seq x y z
N MET A 1 23.44 17.72 21.39
CA MET A 1 23.22 16.70 20.36
C MET A 1 22.43 17.36 19.25
N THR A 2 23.13 17.88 18.23
CA THR A 2 22.51 18.41 17.02
C THR A 2 22.04 17.21 16.20
N ALA A 3 20.72 17.04 16.07
CA ALA A 3 20.17 16.12 15.08
C ALA A 3 20.66 16.61 13.71
N ASP A 4 21.53 15.84 13.07
CA ASP A 4 22.00 16.20 11.74
C ASP A 4 20.77 16.29 10.82
N PRO A 5 20.51 17.47 10.23
CA PRO A 5 19.31 17.67 9.47
C PRO A 5 19.38 16.81 8.21
N LEU A 6 18.49 15.80 8.12
CA LEU A 6 18.35 14.95 6.94
C LEU A 6 18.47 15.76 5.64
N SER A 7 19.19 15.27 4.64
CA SER A 7 19.35 15.96 3.36
C SER A 7 18.00 16.27 2.71
N PRO A 8 17.91 17.34 1.89
CA PRO A 8 16.67 17.68 1.18
C PRO A 8 16.12 16.51 0.34
N LYS A 9 17.01 15.69 -0.23
CA LYS A 9 16.66 14.48 -0.97
C LYS A 9 16.04 13.42 -0.06
N ALA A 10 16.66 13.13 1.09
CA ALA A 10 16.14 12.16 2.05
C ALA A 10 14.78 12.60 2.62
N ARG A 11 14.62 13.89 2.95
CA ARG A 11 13.31 14.45 3.37
C ARG A 11 12.24 14.28 2.30
N ALA A 12 12.57 14.55 1.04
CA ALA A 12 11.63 14.39 -0.07
C ALA A 12 11.22 12.92 -0.29
N GLN A 13 12.16 11.97 -0.12
CA GLN A 13 11.87 10.55 -0.18
C GLN A 13 10.99 10.10 1.00
N LEU A 14 11.27 10.55 2.22
CA LEU A 14 10.44 10.25 3.39
C LEU A 14 9.01 10.79 3.23
N ALA A 15 8.84 12.01 2.71
CA ALA A 15 7.51 12.57 2.46
C ALA A 15 6.69 11.69 1.50
N VAL A 16 7.34 11.12 0.48
CA VAL A 16 6.67 10.19 -0.46
C VAL A 16 6.36 8.86 0.19
N LEU A 17 7.27 8.31 0.99
CA LEU A 17 7.02 7.07 1.74
C LEU A 17 5.86 7.27 2.74
N ASP A 18 5.78 8.42 3.40
CA ASP A 18 4.68 8.77 4.30
C ASP A 18 3.35 8.90 3.56
N GLU A 19 3.32 9.60 2.42
CA GLU A 19 2.13 9.67 1.57
C GLU A 19 1.71 8.27 1.09
N THR A 20 2.68 7.47 0.66
CA THR A 20 2.47 6.12 0.19
C THR A 20 1.89 5.24 1.28
N LYS A 21 2.41 5.30 2.51
CA LYS A 21 1.86 4.56 3.67
C LYS A 21 0.41 4.93 3.94
N ARG A 22 0.06 6.23 3.91
CA ARG A 22 -1.34 6.68 4.09
C ARG A 22 -2.27 6.13 3.01
N LYS A 23 -1.82 6.08 1.75
CA LYS A 23 -2.57 5.45 0.66
C LYS A 23 -2.63 3.93 0.86
N TRP A 24 -1.55 3.31 1.32
CA TRP A 24 -1.46 1.88 1.57
C TRP A 24 -2.37 1.40 2.70
N ASP A 25 -2.57 2.21 3.75
CA ASP A 25 -3.55 1.92 4.79
C ASP A 25 -4.96 1.78 4.22
N ARG A 26 -5.31 2.60 3.22
CA ARG A 26 -6.58 2.48 2.50
C ARG A 26 -6.63 1.22 1.63
N VAL A 27 -5.52 0.86 0.94
CA VAL A 27 -5.40 -0.41 0.20
C VAL A 27 -5.68 -1.59 1.14
N ARG A 28 -5.02 -1.62 2.31
CA ARG A 28 -5.20 -2.65 3.33
C ARG A 28 -6.65 -2.72 3.82
N ALA A 29 -7.27 -1.59 4.14
CA ALA A 29 -8.65 -1.54 4.59
C ALA A 29 -9.62 -2.11 3.55
N ILE A 30 -9.41 -1.82 2.26
CA ILE A 30 -10.25 -2.34 1.17
C ILE A 30 -10.07 -3.86 1.04
N VAL A 31 -8.83 -4.37 1.08
CA VAL A 31 -8.56 -5.81 1.00
C VAL A 31 -9.20 -6.57 2.16
N GLU A 32 -9.11 -6.04 3.40
CA GLU A 32 -9.75 -6.66 4.56
C GLU A 32 -11.29 -6.62 4.47
N GLN A 33 -11.88 -5.55 3.92
CA GLN A 33 -13.33 -5.51 3.65
C GLN A 33 -13.77 -6.56 2.61
N VAL A 34 -12.98 -6.73 1.54
CA VAL A 34 -13.23 -7.78 0.53
C VAL A 34 -13.09 -9.17 1.15
N ALA A 35 -12.09 -9.37 2.01
CA ALA A 35 -11.87 -10.63 2.73
C ALA A 35 -13.00 -10.96 3.69
N ALA A 36 -13.45 -10.00 4.49
CA ALA A 36 -14.57 -10.18 5.42
C ALA A 36 -15.86 -10.58 4.69
N ARG A 37 -16.11 -10.02 3.50
CA ARG A 37 -17.29 -10.37 2.68
C ARG A 37 -17.21 -11.74 2.06
N ARG A 38 -16.03 -12.14 1.58
CA ARG A 38 -15.83 -13.47 0.98
C ARG A 38 -15.76 -14.56 2.04
N GLY A 39 -15.23 -14.25 3.23
CA GLY A 39 -15.15 -15.17 4.38
C GLY A 39 -16.41 -15.23 5.24
N GLY A 40 -17.27 -14.19 5.17
CA GLY A 40 -18.52 -14.09 5.94
C GLY A 40 -19.63 -15.06 5.53
N MET A 41 -19.43 -15.88 4.50
CA MET A 41 -20.42 -16.89 4.08
C MET A 41 -20.52 -18.09 5.04
N PHE A 42 -19.72 -18.15 6.11
CA PHE A 42 -19.67 -19.29 7.05
C PHE A 42 -19.95 -18.97 8.53
N ARG A 43 -20.57 -17.82 8.88
CA ARG A 43 -20.94 -17.55 10.29
C ARG A 43 -22.37 -16.99 10.42
N GLY A 44 -23.33 -17.90 10.64
CA GLY A 44 -24.64 -17.72 11.32
C GLY A 44 -25.56 -16.61 10.79
N GLY A 45 -26.80 -16.87 10.40
CA GLY A 45 -27.82 -17.33 11.36
C GLY A 45 -28.10 -16.27 12.43
N GLY A 46 -29.02 -15.33 12.14
CA GLY A 46 -29.67 -14.46 13.14
C GLY A 46 -29.01 -13.10 13.37
N GLY A 47 -29.66 -12.02 12.92
CA GLY A 47 -29.20 -10.66 13.22
C GLY A 47 -30.01 -9.54 12.55
N SER A 48 -31.17 -9.24 13.14
CA SER A 48 -31.93 -7.98 13.16
C SER A 48 -32.08 -7.15 11.86
N LEU A 49 -33.33 -7.07 11.38
CA LEU A 49 -33.83 -6.21 10.29
C LEU A 49 -33.84 -4.68 10.62
N THR A 50 -33.01 -4.21 11.55
CA THR A 50 -33.14 -2.83 12.09
C THR A 50 -31.87 -1.99 12.09
N ASP A 51 -30.74 -2.49 11.59
CA ASP A 51 -29.56 -1.63 11.42
C ASP A 51 -29.71 -0.84 10.12
N GLY A 52 -29.88 0.49 10.26
CA GLY A 52 -30.23 1.40 9.17
C GLY A 52 -29.41 1.15 7.92
N VAL A 53 -30.05 1.27 6.75
CA VAL A 53 -29.52 1.00 5.40
C VAL A 53 -28.26 1.84 5.12
N ARG A 54 -27.13 1.49 5.71
CA ARG A 54 -25.82 1.91 5.24
C ARG A 54 -25.60 1.07 3.99
N ILE A 55 -25.81 1.71 2.84
CA ILE A 55 -25.47 1.13 1.53
C ILE A 55 -23.98 0.86 1.55
N GLN A 56 -23.61 -0.36 1.95
CA GLN A 56 -22.22 -0.78 1.93
C GLN A 56 -21.84 -1.01 0.46
N PRO A 57 -20.72 -0.46 -0.04
CA PRO A 57 -20.31 -0.59 -1.44
C PRO A 57 -20.15 -2.08 -1.80
N SER A 58 -20.51 -2.52 -3.00
CA SER A 58 -20.34 -3.93 -3.40
C SER A 58 -18.86 -4.33 -3.48
N SER A 59 -18.55 -5.63 -3.45
CA SER A 59 -17.16 -6.10 -3.57
C SER A 59 -16.55 -5.70 -4.92
N ALA A 60 -17.35 -5.65 -6.00
CA ALA A 60 -16.93 -5.13 -7.30
C ALA A 60 -16.52 -3.64 -7.24
N VAL A 61 -17.25 -2.81 -6.49
CA VAL A 61 -16.89 -1.39 -6.26
C VAL A 61 -15.59 -1.29 -5.47
N LEU A 62 -15.46 -2.07 -4.39
CA LEU A 62 -14.25 -2.12 -3.57
C LEU A 62 -13.02 -2.55 -4.39
N LEU A 63 -13.12 -3.61 -5.19
CA LEU A 63 -12.04 -4.09 -6.04
C LEU A 63 -11.67 -3.07 -7.15
N SER A 64 -12.66 -2.34 -7.68
CA SER A 64 -12.40 -1.25 -8.63
C SER A 64 -11.65 -0.09 -7.98
N GLN A 65 -12.02 0.28 -6.75
CA GLN A 65 -11.32 1.30 -5.96
C GLN A 65 -9.89 0.85 -5.62
N LEU A 66 -9.71 -0.41 -5.23
CA LEU A 66 -8.41 -1.02 -4.97
C LEU A 66 -7.50 -0.88 -6.18
N GLY A 67 -7.97 -1.27 -7.36
CA GLY A 67 -7.19 -1.20 -8.59
C GLY A 67 -6.69 0.21 -8.93
N ARG A 68 -7.54 1.23 -8.74
CA ARG A 68 -7.15 2.64 -8.96
C ARG A 68 -6.11 3.10 -7.95
N LEU A 69 -6.36 2.85 -6.68
CA LEU A 69 -5.49 3.28 -5.59
C LEU A 69 -4.09 2.63 -5.68
N VAL A 70 -4.02 1.37 -6.12
CA VAL A 70 -2.74 0.67 -6.32
C VAL A 70 -1.95 1.26 -7.48
N ILE A 71 -2.61 1.70 -8.56
CA ILE A 71 -1.94 2.40 -9.67
C ILE A 71 -1.40 3.75 -9.21
N ASP A 72 -2.17 4.51 -8.42
CA ASP A 72 -1.72 5.79 -7.87
C ASP A 72 -0.48 5.61 -6.97
N VAL A 73 -0.44 4.55 -6.16
CA VAL A 73 0.72 4.21 -5.32
C VAL A 73 1.93 3.82 -6.17
N MET A 74 1.71 3.02 -7.23
CA MET A 74 2.77 2.62 -8.15
C MET A 74 3.42 3.83 -8.82
N GLN A 75 2.62 4.79 -9.30
CA GLN A 75 3.14 6.02 -9.90
C GLN A 75 3.98 6.83 -8.90
N LEU A 76 3.49 7.01 -7.66
CA LEU A 76 4.22 7.73 -6.61
C LEU A 76 5.58 7.10 -6.29
N LEU A 77 5.64 5.76 -6.24
CA LEU A 77 6.87 5.02 -5.94
C LEU A 77 7.83 5.03 -7.12
N GLU A 78 7.34 4.82 -8.35
CA GLU A 78 8.15 4.84 -9.57
C GLU A 78 8.80 6.20 -9.82
N GLU A 79 8.06 7.30 -9.64
CA GLU A 79 8.56 8.68 -9.77
C GLU A 79 9.76 8.98 -8.86
N ARG A 80 9.90 8.21 -7.76
CA ARG A 80 10.95 8.41 -6.75
C ARG A 80 11.99 7.30 -6.69
N GLY A 81 11.91 6.35 -7.64
CA GLY A 81 12.91 5.30 -7.82
C GLY A 81 12.68 4.04 -7.01
N PHE A 82 11.56 3.91 -6.29
CA PHE A 82 11.20 2.71 -5.51
C PHE A 82 10.56 1.64 -6.41
N ARG A 83 11.32 1.20 -7.43
CA ARG A 83 10.84 0.27 -8.47
C ARG A 83 10.70 -1.16 -7.97
N GLU A 84 11.34 -1.50 -6.85
CA GLU A 84 11.26 -2.83 -6.23
C GLU A 84 9.84 -3.24 -5.83
N PHE A 85 8.91 -2.28 -5.67
CA PHE A 85 7.51 -2.57 -5.38
C PHE A 85 6.64 -2.78 -6.62
N ALA A 86 7.13 -2.42 -7.83
CA ALA A 86 6.31 -2.36 -9.03
C ALA A 86 5.65 -3.71 -9.36
N ASP A 87 6.39 -4.81 -9.31
CA ASP A 87 5.87 -6.15 -9.61
C ASP A 87 4.72 -6.55 -8.65
N GLN A 88 4.87 -6.21 -7.37
CA GLN A 88 3.87 -6.54 -6.35
C GLN A 88 2.61 -5.69 -6.51
N LEU A 89 2.77 -4.42 -6.86
CA LEU A 89 1.68 -3.50 -7.14
C LEU A 89 0.93 -3.90 -8.42
N GLN A 90 1.66 -4.31 -9.47
CA GLN A 90 1.07 -4.84 -10.69
C GLN A 90 0.30 -6.14 -10.42
N GLU A 91 0.85 -7.05 -9.63
CA GLU A 91 0.17 -8.28 -9.23
C GLU A 91 -1.14 -7.96 -8.48
N LEU A 92 -1.08 -7.05 -7.50
CA LEU A 92 -2.26 -6.63 -6.74
C LEU A 92 -3.34 -5.99 -7.62
N ALA A 93 -2.93 -5.11 -8.55
CA ALA A 93 -3.85 -4.49 -9.52
C ALA A 93 -4.48 -5.53 -10.45
N ALA A 94 -3.71 -6.52 -10.91
CA ALA A 94 -4.23 -7.61 -11.74
C ALA A 94 -5.23 -8.48 -10.98
N LEU A 95 -4.95 -8.81 -9.72
CA LEU A 95 -5.88 -9.52 -8.84
C LEU A 95 -7.16 -8.71 -8.61
N ALA A 96 -7.06 -7.39 -8.41
CA ALA A 96 -8.20 -6.50 -8.26
C ALA A 96 -9.08 -6.46 -9.52
N ARG A 97 -8.47 -6.39 -10.71
CA ARG A 97 -9.16 -6.38 -12.01
C ARG A 97 -9.91 -7.67 -12.32
N ARG A 98 -9.42 -8.82 -11.84
CA ARG A 98 -10.14 -10.11 -11.96
C ARG A 98 -11.49 -10.10 -11.22
N GLY A 99 -11.66 -9.15 -10.29
CA GLY A 99 -12.95 -8.89 -9.67
C GLY A 99 -13.47 -10.06 -8.86
N GLU A 100 -14.81 -10.18 -8.79
CA GLU A 100 -15.48 -11.21 -8.01
C GLU A 100 -15.25 -12.63 -8.54
N ARG A 101 -14.84 -12.78 -9.80
CA ARG A 101 -14.55 -14.08 -10.44
C ARG A 101 -13.24 -14.71 -9.97
N ALA A 102 -12.39 -13.97 -9.26
CA ALA A 102 -11.13 -14.48 -8.75
C ALA A 102 -11.34 -15.52 -7.62
N PRO A 103 -10.56 -16.62 -7.60
CA PRO A 103 -10.69 -17.67 -6.58
C PRO A 103 -10.47 -17.11 -5.15
N GLN A 104 -10.91 -17.84 -4.12
CA GLN A 104 -10.69 -17.43 -2.72
C GLN A 104 -9.20 -17.22 -2.39
N SER A 105 -8.32 -18.02 -3.00
CA SER A 105 -6.86 -17.86 -2.91
C SER A 105 -6.37 -16.49 -3.38
N ALA A 106 -7.10 -15.81 -4.28
CA ALA A 106 -6.75 -14.46 -4.71
C ALA A 106 -6.85 -13.45 -3.55
N THR A 107 -7.83 -13.60 -2.67
CA THR A 107 -7.98 -12.71 -1.50
C THR A 107 -6.89 -12.96 -0.47
N TYR A 108 -6.51 -14.22 -0.25
CA TYR A 108 -5.32 -14.55 0.56
C TYR A 108 -4.06 -13.91 -0.03
N ARG A 109 -3.85 -14.05 -1.34
CA ARG A 109 -2.71 -13.46 -2.06
C ARG A 109 -2.69 -11.93 -1.99
N MET A 110 -3.84 -11.27 -2.13
CA MET A 110 -3.94 -9.81 -1.95
C MET A 110 -3.45 -9.38 -0.57
N ARG A 111 -3.81 -10.12 0.49
CA ARG A 111 -3.36 -9.82 1.87
C ARG A 111 -1.86 -10.03 2.04
N GLU A 112 -1.30 -11.09 1.47
CA GLU A 112 0.15 -11.31 1.47
C GLU A 112 0.89 -10.15 0.81
N ILE A 113 0.47 -9.73 -0.38
CA ILE A 113 1.08 -8.60 -1.09
C ILE A 113 0.99 -7.32 -0.24
N VAL A 114 -0.19 -7.02 0.32
CA VAL A 114 -0.38 -5.85 1.18
C VAL A 114 0.58 -5.84 2.36
N ASN A 115 0.73 -6.98 3.05
CA ASN A 115 1.64 -7.10 4.18
C ASN A 115 3.10 -6.97 3.75
N HIS A 116 3.48 -7.58 2.62
CA HIS A 116 4.85 -7.53 2.13
C HIS A 116 5.27 -6.11 1.74
N VAL A 117 4.43 -5.40 0.97
CA VAL A 117 4.69 -4.00 0.61
C VAL A 117 4.72 -3.12 1.86
N TYR A 118 3.84 -3.33 2.84
CA TYR A 118 3.85 -2.54 4.08
C TYR A 118 5.17 -2.71 4.86
N THR A 119 5.67 -3.94 4.97
CA THR A 119 6.98 -4.23 5.56
C THR A 119 8.10 -3.58 4.76
N GLY A 120 8.08 -3.70 3.43
CA GLY A 120 9.10 -3.11 2.56
C GLY A 120 9.12 -1.58 2.61
N LEU A 121 7.98 -0.91 2.70
CA LEU A 121 7.90 0.55 2.94
C LEU A 121 8.52 0.95 4.29
N GLY A 122 8.45 0.08 5.30
CA GLY A 122 9.13 0.27 6.58
C GLY A 122 10.65 0.17 6.45
N LEU A 123 11.14 -0.81 5.69
CA LEU A 123 12.57 -0.97 5.41
C LEU A 123 13.12 0.19 4.58
N ALA A 124 12.43 0.58 3.51
CA ALA A 124 12.80 1.73 2.68
C ALA A 124 12.89 3.03 3.50
N GLU A 125 12.00 3.24 4.47
CA GLU A 125 12.08 4.39 5.37
C GLU A 125 13.34 4.35 6.25
N GLN A 126 13.71 3.17 6.75
CA GLN A 126 14.93 2.99 7.53
C GLN A 126 16.18 3.18 6.69
N GLU A 127 16.19 2.69 5.45
CA GLU A 127 17.29 2.86 4.50
C GLU A 127 17.50 4.32 4.13
N VAL A 128 16.43 5.08 3.89
CA VAL A 128 16.54 6.52 3.62
C VAL A 128 17.11 7.26 4.84
N LYS A 129 16.67 6.92 6.06
CA LYS A 129 17.20 7.53 7.30
C LYS A 129 18.64 7.11 7.60
N GLY A 130 19.01 5.86 7.31
CA GLY A 130 20.32 5.29 7.59
C GLY A 130 21.37 5.69 6.55
N GLY A 131 21.02 5.67 5.26
CA GLY A 131 21.90 6.05 4.16
C GLY A 131 22.22 7.54 4.14
N ASP A 132 21.34 8.40 4.66
CA ASP A 132 21.62 9.83 4.81
C ASP A 132 22.58 10.12 5.96
N GLN A 133 22.51 9.35 7.05
CA GLN A 133 23.45 9.45 8.19
C GLN A 133 24.84 8.89 7.89
N GLN A 134 24.99 8.06 6.85
CA GLN A 134 26.28 7.51 6.42
C GLN A 134 27.01 8.38 5.39
N ARG A 135 26.39 9.45 4.87
CA ARG A 135 27.04 10.37 3.92
C ARG A 135 27.79 11.44 4.72
N PRO A 136 29.14 11.49 4.66
CA PRO A 136 29.89 12.51 5.40
C PRO A 136 29.49 13.91 4.91
N PRO A 137 29.38 14.91 5.81
CA PRO A 137 29.04 16.27 5.44
C PRO A 137 30.23 16.88 4.68
N GLY A 138 30.18 16.86 3.34
CA GLY A 138 31.24 17.43 2.51
C GLY A 138 31.32 16.96 1.05
N GLU A 139 30.63 15.88 0.67
CA GLU A 139 30.56 15.49 -0.75
C GLU A 139 29.43 16.24 -1.46
N GLU A 140 29.75 17.44 -1.95
CA GLU A 140 28.96 18.09 -3.00
C GLU A 140 28.88 17.16 -4.22
N PRO A 141 27.73 17.08 -4.91
CA PRO A 141 27.64 16.33 -6.14
C PRO A 141 28.56 16.98 -7.17
N ALA A 142 29.59 16.27 -7.62
CA ALA A 142 30.27 16.64 -8.85
C ALA A 142 29.24 16.58 -9.99
N GLU A 143 28.72 17.74 -10.37
CA GLU A 143 27.99 17.92 -11.62
C GLU A 143 28.88 17.41 -12.77
N ALA A 144 28.34 16.49 -13.55
CA ALA A 144 28.94 15.98 -14.79
C ALA A 144 28.10 16.44 -15.98
#